data_AF-K0YZ08-F1
#
_entry.id   AF-K0YZ08-F1
#
_cell.length_a   1.000
_cell.length_b   1.000
_cell.length_c   1.000
_cell.angle_alpha   90.00
_cell.angle_beta   90.00
_cell.angle_gamma   90.00
#
_symmetry.space_group_name_H-M   'P 1'
#
loop_
_entity.id
_entity.type
_entity.pdbx_description
1 polymer ?
#
loop_
_entity_poly.entity_id
_entity_poly.type
_entity_poly.pdbx_seq_one_letter_code
_entity_poly.pdbx_strand_id
1 'polypeptide(L)'
;RGVHEFGSLYTTSSYSTVDLPEITEALQGTPHWFQFYFSKDDGINCHIMDRVKAEGYKAIVLTADATVGGNREVDKRNGFVFPVGMPIVEEYLPEGAGKSMDFVYKSAKQRLSPRDVEFIATYSGLPVYVKGPQCREDVERSLAAGASGIWVTNHGGRQIDGGPAAFDSLQEVAEAVDKRVPIVFD
;
A
#
# COMPACT_ATOMS: atom_id res chain seq x y z
N ARG A 1 -16.98 -9.37 1.87
CA ARG A 1 -17.97 -10.14 2.68
C ARG A 1 -17.76 -9.94 4.18
N GLY A 2 -16.76 -10.52 4.84
CA GLY A 2 -16.59 -10.35 6.30
C GLY A 2 -16.55 -8.89 6.79
N VAL A 3 -15.79 -8.01 6.12
CA VAL A 3 -15.76 -6.57 6.46
C VAL A 3 -17.09 -5.86 6.18
N HIS A 4 -17.82 -6.29 5.15
CA HIS A 4 -19.15 -5.76 4.84
C HIS A 4 -20.16 -6.12 5.93
N GLU A 5 -20.22 -7.40 6.32
CA GLU A 5 -21.12 -7.89 7.37
C GLU A 5 -20.83 -7.23 8.72
N PHE A 6 -19.57 -6.95 9.02
CA PHE A 6 -19.17 -6.27 10.24
C PHE A 6 -19.42 -4.74 10.21
N GLY A 7 -19.42 -4.13 9.02
CA GLY A 7 -19.60 -2.69 8.86
C GLY A 7 -18.35 -1.86 9.16
N SER A 8 -17.21 -2.21 8.57
CA SER A 8 -15.96 -1.43 8.67
C SER A 8 -15.39 -1.07 7.30
N LEU A 9 -14.20 -0.48 7.29
CA LEU A 9 -13.45 -0.11 6.10
C LEU A 9 -12.64 -1.31 5.57
N TYR A 10 -12.66 -1.55 4.25
CA TYR A 10 -11.81 -2.54 3.61
C TYR A 10 -10.66 -1.89 2.83
N THR A 11 -9.45 -2.45 2.90
CA THR A 11 -8.32 -2.00 2.07
C THR A 11 -7.86 -3.12 1.15
N THR A 12 -8.01 -2.91 -0.16
CA THR A 12 -7.56 -3.85 -1.20
C THR A 12 -6.07 -3.69 -1.45
N SER A 13 -5.29 -4.77 -1.47
CA SER A 13 -3.89 -4.72 -1.91
C SER A 13 -3.77 -4.74 -3.43
N SER A 14 -2.78 -4.04 -3.97
CA SER A 14 -2.33 -4.21 -5.37
C SER A 14 -1.99 -5.67 -5.69
N TYR A 15 -1.54 -6.46 -4.71
CA TYR A 15 -1.17 -7.87 -4.89
C TYR A 15 -2.33 -8.83 -4.55
N SER A 16 -3.58 -8.36 -4.61
CA SER A 16 -4.75 -9.22 -4.49
C SER A 16 -4.72 -10.32 -5.56
N THR A 17 -5.19 -11.51 -5.19
CA THR A 17 -5.37 -12.65 -6.11
C THR A 17 -6.71 -12.60 -6.87
N VAL A 18 -7.51 -11.58 -6.59
CA VAL A 18 -8.82 -11.31 -7.17
C VAL A 18 -8.81 -9.88 -7.71
N ASP A 19 -9.48 -9.66 -8.84
CA ASP A 19 -9.52 -8.35 -9.49
C ASP A 19 -10.52 -7.38 -8.84
N LEU A 20 -10.38 -6.08 -9.11
CA LEU A 20 -11.16 -5.03 -8.46
C LEU A 20 -12.69 -5.23 -8.55
N PRO A 21 -13.30 -5.56 -9.72
CA PRO A 21 -14.76 -5.67 -9.82
C PRO A 21 -15.36 -6.77 -8.94
N GLU A 22 -14.68 -7.92 -8.83
CA GLU A 22 -15.15 -9.02 -7.98
C GLU A 22 -15.03 -8.65 -6.48
N ILE A 23 -13.98 -7.91 -6.11
CA ILE A 23 -13.83 -7.40 -4.74
C ILE A 23 -14.94 -6.40 -4.40
N THR A 24 -15.22 -5.43 -5.27
CA THR A 24 -16.23 -4.39 -5.02
C THR A 24 -17.65 -4.96 -5.01
N GLU A 25 -17.95 -5.95 -5.86
CA GLU A 25 -19.20 -6.74 -5.77
C GLU A 25 -19.33 -7.39 -4.39
N ALA A 26 -18.28 -8.04 -3.90
CA ALA A 26 -18.27 -8.70 -2.58
C ALA A 26 -18.31 -7.72 -1.39
N LEU A 27 -18.07 -6.43 -1.63
CA LEU A 27 -18.15 -5.36 -0.64
C LEU A 27 -19.54 -4.72 -0.56
N GLN A 28 -20.40 -4.87 -1.58
CA GLN A 28 -21.78 -4.38 -1.58
C GLN A 28 -21.90 -2.91 -1.12
N GLY A 29 -21.02 -2.03 -1.63
CA GLY A 29 -21.03 -0.60 -1.27
C GLY A 29 -20.32 -0.23 0.04
N THR A 30 -19.75 -1.21 0.76
CA THR A 30 -18.89 -0.95 1.94
C THR A 30 -17.76 0.01 1.58
N PRO A 31 -17.45 1.04 2.40
CA PRO A 31 -16.33 1.93 2.14
C PRO A 31 -15.01 1.16 1.96
N HIS A 32 -14.24 1.52 0.94
CA HIS A 32 -13.02 0.80 0.61
C HIS A 32 -11.91 1.69 0.05
N TRP A 33 -10.68 1.35 0.39
CA TRP A 33 -9.43 2.01 0.00
C TRP A 33 -8.52 1.07 -0.77
N PHE A 34 -7.64 1.63 -1.58
CA PHE A 34 -6.74 0.85 -2.42
C PHE A 34 -5.30 1.07 -1.97
N GLN A 35 -4.65 0.00 -1.52
CA GLN A 35 -3.22 -0.01 -1.25
C GLN A 35 -2.45 -0.19 -2.54
N PHE A 36 -1.55 0.75 -2.80
CA PHE A 36 -0.84 0.92 -4.06
C PHE A 36 0.64 0.58 -3.94
N TYR A 37 1.09 -0.32 -4.81
CA TYR A 37 2.50 -0.49 -5.19
C TYR A 37 2.71 0.06 -6.59
N PHE A 38 3.68 0.95 -6.72
CA PHE A 38 4.03 1.58 -8.00
C PHE A 38 4.63 0.58 -8.98
N SER A 39 4.20 0.67 -10.23
CA SER A 39 5.00 0.30 -11.40
C SER A 39 6.14 1.31 -11.61
N LYS A 40 7.17 0.88 -12.34
CA LYS A 40 8.23 1.77 -12.86
C LYS A 40 7.74 2.62 -14.04
N ASP A 41 6.61 2.25 -14.64
CA ASP A 41 5.97 2.93 -15.76
C ASP A 41 4.75 3.73 -15.28
N ASP A 42 4.77 5.04 -15.51
CA ASP A 42 3.71 5.96 -15.08
C ASP A 42 2.39 5.73 -15.83
N GLY A 43 2.41 5.24 -17.08
CA GLY A 43 1.21 4.89 -17.83
C GLY A 43 0.45 3.73 -17.18
N ILE A 44 1.18 2.70 -16.73
CA ILE A 44 0.59 1.59 -15.97
C ILE A 44 0.02 2.09 -14.63
N ASN A 45 0.72 2.99 -13.94
CA ASN A 45 0.24 3.58 -12.69
C ASN A 45 -1.07 4.36 -12.90
N CYS A 46 -1.13 5.17 -13.96
CA CYS A 46 -2.33 5.89 -14.39
C CYS A 46 -3.50 4.93 -14.65
N HIS A 47 -3.26 3.87 -15.43
CA HIS A 47 -4.29 2.88 -15.76
C HIS A 47 -4.85 2.19 -14.51
N ILE A 48 -3.99 1.77 -13.58
CA ILE A 48 -4.43 1.19 -12.30
C ILE A 48 -5.27 2.20 -11.50
N MET A 49 -4.84 3.47 -11.40
CA MET A 49 -5.59 4.50 -10.68
C MET A 49 -6.95 4.81 -11.32
N ASP A 50 -7.05 4.78 -12.65
CA ASP A 50 -8.33 4.95 -13.36
C ASP A 50 -9.30 3.82 -13.03
N ARG A 51 -8.83 2.57 -13.02
CA ARG A 51 -9.63 1.40 -12.60
C ARG A 51 -10.08 1.52 -11.16
N VAL A 52 -9.18 1.90 -10.25
CA VAL A 52 -9.48 2.14 -8.83
C VAL A 52 -10.57 3.20 -8.66
N LYS A 53 -10.52 4.30 -9.42
CA LYS A 53 -11.55 5.34 -9.38
C LYS A 53 -12.89 4.86 -9.95
N ALA A 54 -12.87 4.13 -11.06
CA ALA A 54 -14.07 3.59 -11.68
C ALA A 54 -14.83 2.64 -10.73
N GLU A 55 -14.09 1.90 -9.90
CA GLU A 55 -14.61 0.97 -8.89
C GLU A 55 -15.06 1.67 -7.59
N GLY A 56 -14.94 2.99 -7.48
CA GLY A 56 -15.53 3.78 -6.40
C GLY A 56 -14.70 3.87 -5.11
N TYR A 57 -13.43 3.47 -5.16
CA TYR A 57 -12.49 3.56 -4.05
C TYR A 57 -12.36 5.01 -3.52
N LYS A 58 -12.21 5.15 -2.20
CA LYS A 58 -12.28 6.45 -1.51
C LYS A 58 -10.92 7.05 -1.14
N ALA A 59 -9.85 6.27 -1.16
CA ALA A 59 -8.49 6.74 -0.91
C ALA A 59 -7.47 5.77 -1.52
N ILE A 60 -6.27 6.29 -1.75
CA ILE A 60 -5.10 5.49 -2.15
C ILE A 60 -4.11 5.45 -0.98
N VAL A 61 -3.59 4.27 -0.67
CA VAL A 61 -2.61 4.03 0.39
C VAL A 61 -1.29 3.66 -0.27
N LEU A 62 -0.37 4.61 -0.38
CA LEU A 62 0.98 4.36 -0.88
C LEU A 62 1.79 3.62 0.19
N THR A 63 2.11 2.36 -0.06
CA THR A 63 3.01 1.60 0.81
C THR A 63 4.46 1.88 0.41
N ALA A 64 5.19 2.58 1.28
CA ALA A 64 6.54 3.06 1.01
C ALA A 64 7.65 2.24 1.72
N ASP A 65 7.28 1.32 2.62
CA ASP A 65 8.20 0.55 3.48
C ASP A 65 8.68 -0.80 2.87
N ALA A 66 8.25 -1.11 1.64
CA ALA A 66 8.54 -2.39 0.99
C ALA A 66 9.06 -2.24 -0.45
N THR A 67 10.03 -1.35 -0.64
CA THR A 67 10.73 -1.18 -1.93
C THR A 67 11.56 -2.42 -2.32
N VAL A 68 11.98 -3.19 -1.33
CA VAL A 68 12.63 -4.51 -1.46
C VAL A 68 12.02 -5.50 -0.47
N GLY A 69 12.22 -6.80 -0.68
CA GLY A 69 11.73 -7.83 0.26
C GLY A 69 12.51 -7.83 1.57
N GLY A 70 11.80 -7.96 2.70
CA GLY A 70 12.40 -8.23 4.00
C GLY A 70 13.06 -9.62 4.07
N ASN A 71 13.87 -9.86 5.11
CA ASN A 71 14.51 -11.16 5.32
C ASN A 71 13.53 -12.21 5.90
N ARG A 72 12.66 -12.74 5.05
CA ARG A 72 11.64 -13.73 5.45
C ARG A 72 12.20 -15.15 5.40
N GLU A 73 12.83 -15.61 6.49
CA GLU A 73 13.49 -16.91 6.53
C GLU A 73 12.54 -18.10 6.33
N VAL A 74 11.32 -18.00 6.85
CA VAL A 74 10.30 -19.06 6.70
C VAL A 74 9.96 -19.27 5.22
N ASP A 75 9.75 -18.19 4.47
CA ASP A 75 9.49 -18.24 3.03
C ASP A 75 10.66 -18.91 2.28
N LYS A 76 11.91 -18.53 2.63
CA LYS A 76 13.12 -19.12 2.03
C LYS A 76 13.27 -20.61 2.32
N ARG A 77 13.10 -21.03 3.59
CA ARG A 77 13.23 -22.44 4.02
C ARG A 77 12.18 -23.33 3.37
N ASN A 78 10.98 -22.80 3.16
CA ASN A 78 9.86 -23.54 2.56
C ASN A 78 9.83 -23.46 1.03
N GLY A 79 10.70 -22.66 0.39
CA GLY A 79 10.65 -22.42 -1.04
C GLY A 79 9.32 -21.77 -1.47
N PHE A 80 8.78 -20.87 -0.64
CA PHE A 80 7.46 -20.27 -0.89
C PHE A 80 7.45 -19.47 -2.20
N VAL A 81 6.44 -19.75 -3.01
CA VAL A 81 6.08 -19.00 -4.21
C VAL A 81 4.57 -18.80 -4.23
N PHE A 82 4.12 -17.73 -4.89
CA PHE A 82 2.69 -17.49 -5.05
C PHE A 82 2.04 -18.58 -5.92
N PRO A 83 0.95 -19.23 -5.46
CA PRO A 83 0.31 -20.30 -6.23
C PRO A 83 -0.59 -19.78 -7.35
N VAL A 84 -0.95 -18.49 -7.33
CA VAL A 84 -1.86 -17.84 -8.27
C VAL A 84 -1.32 -16.47 -8.68
N GLY A 85 -1.86 -15.92 -9.78
CA GLY A 85 -1.50 -14.61 -10.29
C GLY A 85 -2.04 -13.44 -9.44
N MET A 86 -1.66 -12.23 -9.85
CA MET A 86 -2.06 -10.97 -9.22
C MET A 86 -2.66 -10.05 -10.29
N PRO A 87 -3.95 -10.20 -10.63
CA PRO A 87 -4.55 -9.59 -11.83
C PRO A 87 -4.48 -8.06 -11.87
N ILE A 88 -4.46 -7.40 -10.71
CA ILE A 88 -4.44 -5.92 -10.64
C ILE A 88 -3.11 -5.35 -11.16
N VAL A 89 -2.01 -6.10 -11.02
CA VAL A 89 -0.65 -5.66 -11.35
C VAL A 89 -0.02 -6.44 -12.50
N GLU A 90 -0.82 -7.24 -13.20
CA GLU A 90 -0.35 -8.16 -14.25
C GLU A 90 0.45 -7.42 -15.35
N GLU A 91 0.13 -6.17 -15.65
CA GLU A 91 0.85 -5.37 -16.66
C GLU A 91 2.33 -5.18 -16.36
N TYR A 92 2.74 -5.10 -15.08
CA TYR A 92 4.15 -5.04 -14.68
C TYR A 92 4.62 -6.31 -13.94
N LEU A 93 3.73 -7.30 -13.80
CA LEU A 93 3.98 -8.62 -13.22
C LEU A 93 3.17 -9.70 -13.97
N PRO A 94 3.46 -9.96 -15.26
CA PRO A 94 2.62 -10.79 -16.15
C PRO A 94 2.59 -12.29 -15.78
N GLU A 95 3.47 -12.71 -14.87
CA GLU A 95 3.52 -14.08 -14.34
C GLU A 95 3.69 -14.02 -12.82
N GLY A 96 2.71 -13.51 -12.08
CA GLY A 96 2.79 -13.48 -10.62
C GLY A 96 2.90 -14.87 -9.97
N ALA A 97 2.26 -15.87 -10.59
CA ALA A 97 2.31 -17.26 -10.12
C ALA A 97 3.72 -17.85 -10.24
N GLY A 98 4.13 -18.64 -9.26
CA GLY A 98 5.45 -19.26 -9.18
C GLY A 98 6.58 -18.30 -8.82
N LYS A 99 6.30 -17.02 -8.54
CA LYS A 99 7.32 -16.05 -8.11
C LYS A 99 7.38 -15.93 -6.59
N SER A 100 8.55 -15.60 -6.08
CA SER A 100 8.76 -15.30 -4.66
C SER A 100 8.33 -13.87 -4.32
N MET A 101 8.10 -13.57 -3.03
CA MET A 101 7.80 -12.20 -2.61
C MET A 101 8.92 -11.21 -2.97
N ASP A 102 10.17 -11.61 -2.85
CA ASP A 102 11.31 -10.75 -3.21
C ASP A 102 11.29 -10.37 -4.70
N PHE A 103 10.89 -11.31 -5.58
CA PHE A 103 10.70 -11.02 -6.99
C PHE A 103 9.56 -10.02 -7.21
N VAL A 104 8.42 -10.24 -6.55
CA VAL A 104 7.25 -9.36 -6.63
C VAL A 104 7.59 -7.93 -6.20
N TYR A 105 8.33 -7.73 -5.11
CA TYR A 105 8.75 -6.37 -4.71
C TYR A 105 9.75 -5.74 -5.70
N LYS A 106 10.63 -6.54 -6.31
CA LYS A 106 11.61 -6.04 -7.29
C LYS A 106 10.99 -5.64 -8.63
N SER A 107 9.81 -6.15 -8.98
CA SER A 107 9.09 -5.70 -10.17
C SER A 107 8.47 -4.31 -9.98
N ALA A 108 8.05 -3.97 -8.76
CA ALA A 108 7.56 -2.64 -8.40
C ALA A 108 8.68 -1.58 -8.38
N LYS A 109 8.33 -0.31 -8.20
CA LYS A 109 9.27 0.83 -8.14
C LYS A 109 10.04 0.86 -6.81
N GLN A 110 11.37 0.78 -6.89
CA GLN A 110 12.24 0.91 -5.70
C GLN A 110 12.49 2.38 -5.32
N ARG A 111 12.68 3.24 -6.33
CA ARG A 111 13.07 4.63 -6.14
C ARG A 111 11.84 5.51 -5.93
N LEU A 112 11.17 5.31 -4.79
CA LEU A 112 10.09 6.18 -4.34
C LEU A 112 10.65 7.52 -3.86
N SER A 113 9.84 8.57 -3.98
CA SER A 113 10.17 9.94 -3.64
C SER A 113 8.90 10.72 -3.26
N PRO A 114 9.03 11.90 -2.62
CA PRO A 114 7.89 12.78 -2.35
C PRO A 114 7.01 13.07 -3.59
N ARG A 115 7.62 13.16 -4.78
CA ARG A 115 6.90 13.40 -6.04
C ARG A 115 5.88 12.31 -6.38
N ASP A 116 6.07 11.10 -5.86
CA ASP A 116 5.15 9.99 -6.08
C ASP A 116 3.84 10.18 -5.28
N VAL A 117 3.90 10.82 -4.11
CA VAL A 117 2.71 11.23 -3.35
C VAL A 117 1.95 12.32 -4.12
N GLU A 118 2.67 13.35 -4.58
CA GLU A 118 2.12 14.44 -5.39
C GLU A 118 1.46 13.93 -6.68
N PHE A 119 2.11 12.97 -7.35
CA PHE A 119 1.61 12.32 -8.55
C PHE A 119 0.29 11.59 -8.31
N ILE A 120 0.22 10.74 -7.28
CA ILE A 120 -1.03 10.05 -6.93
C ILE A 120 -2.12 11.07 -6.61
N ALA A 121 -1.84 12.04 -5.75
CA ALA A 121 -2.82 13.02 -5.31
C ALA A 121 -3.38 13.83 -6.49
N THR A 122 -2.51 14.30 -7.38
CA THR A 122 -2.88 15.12 -8.54
C THR A 122 -3.63 14.31 -9.59
N TYR A 123 -3.13 13.13 -9.95
CA TYR A 123 -3.73 12.32 -11.02
C TYR A 123 -5.04 11.68 -10.60
N SER A 124 -5.05 11.05 -9.41
CA SER A 124 -6.25 10.36 -8.94
C SER A 124 -7.34 11.33 -8.48
N GLY A 125 -6.96 12.45 -7.86
CA GLY A 125 -7.89 13.34 -7.15
C GLY A 125 -8.45 12.72 -5.86
N LEU A 126 -7.86 11.62 -5.39
CA LEU A 126 -8.25 10.94 -4.14
C LEU A 126 -7.29 11.32 -3.00
N PRO A 127 -7.76 11.28 -1.73
CA PRO A 127 -6.90 11.37 -0.56
C PRO A 127 -5.81 10.29 -0.60
N VAL A 128 -4.56 10.68 -0.31
CA VAL A 128 -3.41 9.78 -0.30
C VAL A 128 -2.91 9.56 1.12
N TYR A 129 -2.87 8.31 1.56
CA TYR A 129 -2.23 7.90 2.80
C TYR A 129 -0.82 7.40 2.49
N VAL A 130 0.18 7.87 3.24
CA VAL A 130 1.52 7.28 3.19
C VAL A 130 1.64 6.24 4.30
N LYS A 131 1.78 4.98 3.90
CA LYS A 131 1.94 3.81 4.79
C LYS A 131 3.40 3.43 4.93
N GLY A 132 3.90 3.43 6.16
CA GLY A 132 5.30 3.15 6.49
C GLY A 132 6.04 4.16 7.40
N PRO A 133 5.61 5.42 7.58
CA PRO A 133 6.33 6.35 8.46
C PRO A 133 6.43 5.83 9.90
N GLN A 134 7.64 5.92 10.48
CA GLN A 134 7.97 5.52 11.86
C GLN A 134 8.73 6.61 12.64
N CYS A 135 8.94 7.77 12.02
CA CYS A 135 9.64 8.92 12.63
C CYS A 135 9.06 10.25 12.14
N ARG A 136 9.39 11.34 12.84
CA ARG A 136 8.97 12.71 12.51
C ARG A 136 9.37 13.15 11.11
N GLU A 137 10.59 12.85 10.68
CA GLU A 137 11.11 13.33 9.39
C GLU A 137 10.25 12.83 8.22
N ASP A 138 9.90 11.55 8.21
CA ASP A 138 9.08 10.97 7.15
C ASP A 138 7.63 11.46 7.21
N VAL A 139 7.11 11.80 8.39
CA VAL A 139 5.81 12.47 8.53
C VAL A 139 5.86 13.85 7.84
N GLU A 140 6.82 14.70 8.19
CA GLU A 140 6.90 16.05 7.60
C GLU A 140 7.11 15.99 6.09
N ARG A 141 7.96 15.06 5.61
CA ARG A 141 8.18 14.84 4.17
C ARG A 141 6.91 14.38 3.47
N SER A 142 6.12 13.49 4.09
CA SER A 142 4.85 13.01 3.53
C SER A 142 3.81 14.12 3.45
N LEU A 143 3.67 14.92 4.51
CA LEU A 143 2.71 16.03 4.55
C LEU A 143 3.09 17.14 3.56
N ALA A 144 4.38 17.47 3.46
CA ALA A 144 4.88 18.45 2.49
C ALA A 144 4.62 18.01 1.04
N ALA A 145 4.56 16.70 0.78
CA ALA A 145 4.26 16.12 -0.52
C ALA A 145 2.75 16.01 -0.82
N GLY A 146 1.88 16.47 0.10
CA GLY A 146 0.43 16.46 -0.08
C GLY A 146 -0.29 15.21 0.44
N ALA A 147 0.35 14.40 1.31
CA ALA A 147 -0.34 13.30 1.97
C ALA A 147 -1.56 13.81 2.76
N SER A 148 -2.70 13.16 2.58
CA SER A 148 -3.96 13.43 3.28
C SER A 148 -4.14 12.59 4.54
N GLY A 149 -3.17 11.73 4.84
CA GLY A 149 -3.16 10.86 6.01
C GLY A 149 -1.83 10.12 6.18
N ILE A 150 -1.53 9.72 7.41
CA ILE A 150 -0.35 8.92 7.73
C ILE A 150 -0.81 7.56 8.23
N TRP A 151 -0.15 6.50 7.79
CA TRP A 151 -0.40 5.14 8.27
C TRP A 151 0.89 4.58 8.89
N VAL A 152 0.91 4.57 10.22
CA VAL A 152 2.01 4.11 11.07
C VAL A 152 2.02 2.59 11.09
N THR A 153 3.16 1.98 10.76
CA THR A 153 3.30 0.54 10.56
C THR A 153 4.78 0.20 10.41
N ASN A 154 5.15 -1.02 10.80
CA ASN A 154 6.43 -1.64 10.41
C ASN A 154 6.20 -2.87 9.50
N HIS A 155 5.07 -2.89 8.81
CA HIS A 155 4.62 -3.98 7.95
C HIS A 155 4.40 -5.30 8.71
N GLY A 156 3.99 -5.22 9.98
CA GLY A 156 3.85 -6.38 10.87
C GLY A 156 5.19 -7.10 11.12
N GLY A 157 6.30 -6.36 11.16
CA GLY A 157 7.64 -6.91 11.33
C GLY A 157 8.16 -7.73 10.14
N ARG A 158 7.58 -7.56 8.93
CA ARG A 158 7.92 -8.37 7.74
C ARG A 158 8.95 -7.73 6.81
N GLN A 159 9.41 -6.53 7.13
CA GLN A 159 10.31 -5.72 6.33
C GLN A 159 11.67 -5.51 7.03
N ILE A 160 11.90 -4.37 7.67
CA ILE A 160 13.17 -4.05 8.33
C ILE A 160 13.17 -4.65 9.74
N ASP A 161 13.90 -5.75 9.91
CA ASP A 161 14.17 -6.33 11.22
C ASP A 161 15.16 -5.47 12.01
N GLY A 162 15.01 -5.43 13.34
CA GLY A 162 15.76 -4.55 14.24
C GLY A 162 15.27 -3.10 14.28
N GLY A 163 14.21 -2.75 13.53
CA GLY A 163 13.48 -1.50 13.69
C GLY A 163 12.65 -1.46 14.99
N PRO A 164 12.13 -0.29 15.39
CA PRO A 164 11.26 -0.19 16.56
C PRO A 164 9.94 -0.94 16.36
N ALA A 165 9.28 -1.29 17.47
CA ALA A 165 7.88 -1.69 17.40
C ALA A 165 7.03 -0.52 16.92
N ALA A 166 6.07 -0.76 16.03
CA ALA A 166 5.25 0.31 15.47
C ALA A 166 4.55 1.16 16.53
N PHE A 167 4.12 0.53 17.63
CA PHE A 167 3.47 1.22 18.75
C PHE A 167 4.40 2.22 19.45
N ASP A 168 5.69 1.91 19.58
CA ASP A 168 6.67 2.81 20.20
C ASP A 168 6.93 4.05 19.32
N SER A 169 6.83 3.90 18.00
CA SER A 169 6.90 5.01 17.04
C SER A 169 5.62 5.86 16.99
N LEU A 170 4.48 5.35 17.47
CA LEU A 170 3.18 6.00 17.30
C LEU A 170 3.11 7.37 17.97
N GLN A 171 3.68 7.53 19.17
CA GLN A 171 3.66 8.81 19.87
C GLN A 171 4.44 9.89 19.10
N GLU A 172 5.65 9.58 18.65
CA GLU A 172 6.47 10.52 17.88
C GLU A 172 5.76 10.91 16.57
N VAL A 173 5.18 9.94 15.87
CA VAL A 173 4.43 10.21 14.64
C VAL A 173 3.18 11.05 14.93
N ALA A 174 2.44 10.78 16.00
CA ALA A 174 1.25 11.55 16.36
C ALA A 174 1.57 13.00 16.73
N GLU A 175 2.64 13.22 17.49
CA GLU A 175 3.17 14.55 17.80
C GLU A 175 3.71 15.27 16.57
N ALA A 176 4.31 14.53 15.63
CA ALA A 176 4.68 15.08 14.34
C ALA A 176 3.45 15.50 13.57
N VAL A 177 2.48 14.61 13.33
CA VAL A 177 1.24 14.90 12.58
C VAL A 177 0.49 16.12 13.14
N ASP A 178 0.46 16.29 14.46
CA ASP A 178 -0.18 17.42 15.15
C ASP A 178 -1.61 17.68 14.67
N LYS A 179 -2.40 16.60 14.53
CA LYS A 179 -3.80 16.61 14.09
C LYS A 179 -4.05 17.22 12.70
N ARG A 180 -3.01 17.50 11.91
CA ARG A 180 -3.12 18.06 10.55
C ARG A 180 -3.85 17.11 9.59
N VAL A 181 -3.67 15.81 9.78
CA VAL A 181 -4.32 14.74 9.01
C VAL A 181 -4.68 13.54 9.91
N PRO A 182 -5.58 12.65 9.48
CA PRO A 182 -5.85 11.40 10.18
C PRO A 182 -4.63 10.47 10.25
N ILE A 183 -4.59 9.65 11.31
CA ILE A 183 -3.60 8.59 11.49
C ILE A 183 -4.31 7.24 11.48
N VAL A 184 -3.77 6.30 10.71
CA VAL A 184 -4.06 4.87 10.81
C VAL A 184 -2.86 4.17 11.44
N PHE A 185 -3.09 3.12 12.23
CA PHE A 185 -2.05 2.36 12.91
C PHE A 185 -2.25 0.86 12.68
N ASP A 186 -1.17 0.14 12.39
CA ASP A 186 -1.08 -1.33 12.44
C ASP A 186 0.27 -1.83 12.99
#